data_AF-A0A350G0J3-F1
#
_entry.id   AF-A0A350G0J3-F1
#
_cell.length_a   1.000
_cell.length_b   1.000
_cell.length_c   1.000
_cell.angle_alpha   90.00
_cell.angle_beta   90.00
_cell.angle_gamma   90.00
#
_symmetry.space_group_name_H-M   'P 1'
#
loop_
_entity.id
_entity.type
_entity.pdbx_description
1 polymer ?
#
loop_
_entity_poly.entity_id
_entity_poly.type
_entity_poly.pdbx_seq_one_letter_code
_entity_poly.pdbx_strand_id
1 'polypeptide(L)'
;WIVDNDRKIYFPREALPIAGLIARLADFGISFILLFVLVIIFGLPVSPIGLLYLPLILLIQLALILGLGIGAAALNVFYRDVDPLLKLVTQIWFYASPILYPISFVPEKWQWLYFLNPMSGIIAAYRDVLIYNTVPGDYLVPAAIISFLLLLVGYWFFKRVEFQFADIV
;
A
#
# COMPACT_ATOMS: atom_id res chain seq x y z
N TRP A 1 41.87 -28.03 -17.85
CA TRP A 1 40.57 -27.38 -18.11
C TRP A 1 39.57 -27.81 -17.02
N ILE A 2 39.93 -27.73 -15.74
CA ILE A 2 39.60 -26.65 -14.77
C ILE A 2 38.12 -26.25 -14.77
N VAL A 3 37.37 -26.99 -13.94
CA VAL A 3 36.29 -26.57 -13.04
C VAL A 3 34.90 -26.39 -13.65
N ASP A 4 34.12 -27.48 -13.62
CA ASP A 4 32.73 -27.43 -13.16
C ASP A 4 32.68 -26.77 -11.78
N ASN A 5 32.00 -25.64 -11.67
CA ASN A 5 31.39 -25.22 -10.42
C ASN A 5 30.14 -24.41 -10.76
N ASP A 6 29.07 -25.15 -11.03
CA ASP A 6 27.68 -24.69 -11.02
C ASP A 6 27.36 -23.99 -9.69
N ARG A 7 27.84 -22.76 -9.51
CA ARG A 7 27.12 -21.80 -8.69
C ARG A 7 25.96 -21.32 -9.53
N LYS A 8 24.96 -22.18 -9.72
CA LYS A 8 23.58 -21.71 -9.94
C LYS A 8 23.27 -20.91 -8.69
N ILE A 9 23.58 -19.61 -8.72
CA ILE A 9 23.17 -18.67 -7.69
C ILE A 9 21.66 -18.85 -7.64
N TYR A 10 21.19 -19.49 -6.57
CA TYR A 10 19.78 -19.62 -6.27
C TYR A 10 19.30 -18.18 -6.10
N PHE A 11 18.84 -17.55 -7.17
CA PHE A 11 18.19 -16.25 -7.09
C PHE A 11 16.84 -16.53 -6.45
N PRO A 12 16.63 -16.17 -5.17
CA PRO A 12 15.31 -16.33 -4.57
C PRO A 12 14.36 -15.49 -5.40
N ARG A 13 13.37 -16.14 -6.02
CA ARG A 13 12.45 -15.48 -6.97
C ARG A 13 11.60 -14.42 -6.27
N GLU A 14 11.49 -14.50 -4.95
CA GLU A 14 10.97 -13.48 -4.04
C GLU A 14 11.71 -12.12 -4.15
N ALA A 15 12.99 -12.14 -4.52
CA ALA A 15 13.80 -10.92 -4.63
C ALA A 15 13.31 -9.99 -5.74
N LEU A 16 12.66 -10.51 -6.80
CA LEU A 16 12.17 -9.68 -7.91
C LEU A 16 10.98 -8.80 -7.49
N PRO A 17 9.90 -9.32 -6.87
CA PRO A 17 8.83 -8.49 -6.32
C PRO A 17 9.33 -7.56 -5.20
N ILE A 18 10.20 -8.04 -4.32
CA ILE A 18 10.71 -7.24 -3.18
C ILE A 18 11.60 -6.09 -3.68
N ALA A 19 12.46 -6.32 -4.67
CA ALA A 19 13.28 -5.25 -5.27
C ALA A 19 12.40 -4.18 -5.93
N GLY A 20 11.36 -4.59 -6.66
CA GLY A 20 10.38 -3.66 -7.24
C GLY A 20 9.65 -2.82 -6.18
N LEU A 21 9.27 -3.45 -5.06
CA LEU A 21 8.68 -2.74 -3.94
C LEU A 21 9.65 -1.72 -3.31
N ILE A 22 10.90 -2.09 -3.07
CA ILE A 22 11.90 -1.19 -2.49
C ILE A 22 12.09 0.06 -3.36
N ALA A 23 12.13 -0.11 -4.69
CA ALA A 23 12.17 1.03 -5.61
C ALA A 23 10.95 1.94 -5.45
N ARG A 24 9.75 1.37 -5.31
CA ARG A 24 8.51 2.15 -5.07
C ARG A 24 8.47 2.82 -3.70
N LEU A 25 9.10 2.23 -2.69
CA LEU A 25 9.26 2.86 -1.38
C LEU A 25 10.18 4.08 -1.45
N ALA A 26 11.21 4.04 -2.28
CA ALA A 26 12.05 5.21 -2.51
C ALA A 26 11.26 6.34 -3.20
N ASP A 27 10.48 6.03 -4.26
CA ASP A 27 9.58 6.98 -4.92
C ASP A 27 8.59 7.62 -3.92
N PHE A 28 8.02 6.78 -3.05
CA PHE A 28 7.10 7.23 -2.00
C PHE A 28 7.81 8.13 -0.98
N GLY A 29 9.01 7.78 -0.54
CA GLY A 29 9.81 8.58 0.39
C GLY A 29 10.09 9.98 -0.16
N ILE A 30 10.44 10.09 -1.44
CA ILE A 30 10.63 11.39 -2.11
C ILE A 30 9.33 12.19 -2.12
N SER A 31 8.21 11.54 -2.48
CA SER A 31 6.89 12.17 -2.49
C SER A 31 6.46 12.65 -1.10
N PHE A 32 6.80 11.89 -0.06
CA PHE A 32 6.48 12.21 1.33
C PHE A 32 7.34 13.36 1.87
N ILE A 33 8.62 13.42 1.52
CA ILE A 33 9.47 14.58 1.82
C ILE A 33 8.90 15.84 1.15
N LEU A 34 8.49 15.74 -0.11
CA LEU A 34 7.87 16.86 -0.83
C LEU A 34 6.59 17.32 -0.13
N LEU A 35 5.74 16.39 0.32
CA LEU A 35 4.54 16.71 1.10
C LEU A 35 4.89 17.50 2.38
N PHE A 36 5.90 17.06 3.13
CA PHE A 36 6.36 17.77 4.33
C PHE A 36 6.88 19.18 4.02
N VAL A 37 7.64 19.34 2.95
CA VAL A 37 8.12 20.66 2.49
C VAL A 37 6.93 21.56 2.19
N LEU A 38 5.89 21.06 1.51
CA LEU A 38 4.67 21.83 1.26
C LEU A 38 3.99 22.26 2.56
N VAL A 39 3.81 21.34 3.52
CA VAL A 39 3.19 21.65 4.82
C VAL A 39 3.91 22.80 5.54
N ILE A 40 5.25 22.81 5.49
CA ILE A 40 6.07 23.89 6.06
C ILE A 40 5.88 25.20 5.27
N ILE A 41 5.93 25.16 3.94
CA ILE A 41 5.75 26.36 3.08
C ILE A 41 4.37 26.99 3.28
N PHE A 42 3.33 26.18 3.39
CA PHE A 42 1.95 26.66 3.63
C PHE A 42 1.69 27.08 5.07
N GLY A 43 2.65 26.90 5.98
CA GLY A 43 2.52 27.33 7.38
C GLY A 43 1.39 26.63 8.13
N LEU A 44 1.06 25.39 7.76
CA LEU A 44 -0.02 24.64 8.39
C LEU A 44 0.36 24.31 9.84
N PRO A 45 -0.51 24.57 10.83
CA PRO A 45 -0.24 24.20 12.22
C PRO A 45 -0.29 22.67 12.33
N VAL A 46 0.84 22.04 12.64
CA VAL A 46 0.92 20.59 12.84
C VAL A 46 1.15 20.26 14.30
N SER A 47 0.27 19.43 14.86
CA SER A 47 0.27 19.02 16.24
C SER A 47 1.37 17.98 16.43
N PRO A 48 2.24 18.13 17.45
CA PRO A 48 3.23 17.11 17.80
C PRO A 48 2.58 15.74 18.05
N ILE A 49 1.35 15.73 18.57
CA ILE A 49 0.59 14.50 18.83
C ILE A 49 0.15 13.87 17.51
N GLY A 50 -0.34 14.66 16.55
CA GLY A 50 -0.71 14.17 15.22
C GLY A 50 0.49 13.59 14.47
N LEU A 51 1.66 14.26 14.55
CA LEU A 51 2.92 13.79 13.96
C LEU A 51 3.33 12.40 14.46
N LEU A 52 3.02 12.05 15.72
CA LEU A 52 3.32 10.74 16.28
C LEU A 52 2.48 9.61 15.63
N TYR A 53 1.32 9.94 15.06
CA TYR A 53 0.50 8.98 14.31
C TYR A 53 0.99 8.76 12.87
N LEU A 54 1.82 9.64 12.30
CA LEU A 54 2.32 9.46 10.93
C LEU A 54 3.07 8.13 10.73
N PRO A 55 4.02 7.72 11.60
CA PRO A 55 4.64 6.40 11.48
C PRO A 55 3.63 5.25 11.50
N LEU A 56 2.58 5.35 12.31
CA LEU A 56 1.53 4.33 12.38
C LEU A 56 0.71 4.28 11.08
N ILE A 57 0.28 5.43 10.56
CA ILE A 57 -0.46 5.53 9.30
C ILE A 57 0.40 4.98 8.15
N LEU A 58 1.69 5.30 8.14
CA LEU A 58 2.66 4.78 7.19
C LEU A 58 2.76 3.25 7.27
N LEU A 59 2.88 2.67 8.46
CA LEU A 59 2.94 1.20 8.62
C LEU A 59 1.68 0.52 8.08
N ILE A 60 0.50 1.10 8.33
CA ILE A 60 -0.77 0.58 7.81
C ILE A 60 -0.79 0.64 6.28
N GLN A 61 -0.38 1.77 5.69
CA GLN A 61 -0.26 1.91 4.25
C GLN A 61 0.73 0.92 3.64
N LEU A 62 1.89 0.72 4.28
CA LEU A 62 2.88 -0.25 3.84
C LEU A 62 2.33 -1.67 3.85
N ALA A 63 1.62 -2.06 4.90
CA ALA A 63 0.96 -3.37 4.97
C ALA A 63 -0.05 -3.57 3.83
N LEU A 64 -0.86 -2.55 3.53
CA LEU A 64 -1.82 -2.59 2.42
C LEU A 64 -1.12 -2.77 1.07
N ILE A 65 -0.12 -1.93 0.77
CA ILE A 65 0.62 -1.96 -0.49
C ILE A 65 1.35 -3.29 -0.66
N LEU A 66 1.96 -3.80 0.42
CA LEU A 66 2.62 -5.10 0.43
C LEU A 66 1.65 -6.23 0.13
N GLY A 67 0.51 -6.29 0.83
CA GLY A 67 -0.47 -7.35 0.65
C GLY A 67 -1.01 -7.41 -0.77
N LEU A 68 -1.40 -6.24 -1.31
CA LEU A 68 -1.92 -6.14 -2.66
C LEU A 68 -0.81 -6.35 -3.71
N GLY A 69 0.37 -5.81 -3.49
CA GLY A 69 1.51 -5.92 -4.42
C GLY A 69 2.01 -7.35 -4.56
N ILE A 70 2.15 -8.07 -3.45
CA ILE A 70 2.55 -9.48 -3.44
C ILE A 70 1.47 -10.36 -4.11
N GLY A 71 0.19 -10.14 -3.79
CA GLY A 71 -0.92 -10.86 -4.42
C GLY A 71 -1.01 -10.59 -5.93
N ALA A 72 -0.87 -9.34 -6.34
CA ALA A 72 -0.85 -8.93 -7.75
C ALA A 72 0.35 -9.53 -8.51
N ALA A 73 1.54 -9.52 -7.90
CA ALA A 73 2.73 -10.12 -8.48
C ALA A 73 2.54 -11.63 -8.69
N ALA A 74 1.98 -12.35 -7.70
CA ALA A 74 1.67 -13.77 -7.83
C ALA A 74 0.70 -14.05 -9.00
N LEU A 75 -0.34 -13.21 -9.19
CA LEU A 75 -1.28 -13.36 -10.30
C LEU A 75 -0.64 -13.09 -11.67
N ASN A 76 0.22 -12.07 -11.76
CA ASN A 76 0.88 -11.70 -13.02
C ASN A 76 1.79 -12.83 -13.55
N VAL A 77 2.43 -13.61 -12.68
CA VAL A 77 3.29 -14.73 -13.14
C VAL A 77 2.47 -15.80 -13.88
N PHE A 78 1.23 -16.06 -13.49
CA PHE A 78 0.37 -17.02 -14.22
C PHE A 78 -0.35 -16.41 -15.41
N TYR A 79 -0.73 -15.13 -15.31
CA TYR A 79 -1.60 -14.48 -16.27
C TYR A 79 -1.00 -13.13 -16.71
N ARG A 80 -0.39 -13.12 -17.90
CA ARG A 80 0.18 -11.90 -18.51
C ARG A 80 -0.86 -10.80 -18.75
N ASP A 81 -2.14 -11.13 -18.82
CA ASP A 81 -3.24 -10.18 -19.03
C ASP A 81 -3.69 -9.46 -17.73
N VAL A 82 -3.08 -9.79 -16.58
CA VAL A 82 -3.40 -9.15 -15.30
C VAL A 82 -2.84 -7.73 -15.22
N ASP A 83 -1.71 -7.43 -15.88
CA ASP A 83 -1.09 -6.10 -15.81
C ASP A 83 -2.00 -4.96 -16.31
N PRO A 84 -2.62 -5.04 -17.51
CA PRO A 84 -3.60 -4.04 -17.95
C PRO A 84 -4.82 -3.94 -17.02
N LEU A 85 -5.30 -5.09 -16.50
CA LEU A 85 -6.45 -5.14 -15.62
C LEU A 85 -6.16 -4.45 -14.28
N LEU A 86 -4.99 -4.69 -13.67
CA LEU A 86 -4.57 -4.05 -12.43
C LEU A 86 -4.48 -2.53 -12.58
N LYS A 87 -4.01 -2.04 -13.73
CA LYS A 87 -3.98 -0.59 -14.01
C LYS A 87 -5.40 -0.01 -14.02
N LEU A 88 -6.33 -0.67 -14.70
CA LEU A 88 -7.74 -0.25 -14.74
C LEU A 88 -8.37 -0.27 -13.35
N VAL A 89 -8.18 -1.35 -12.59
CA VAL A 89 -8.72 -1.50 -11.24
C VAL A 89 -8.17 -0.43 -10.31
N THR A 90 -6.86 -0.16 -10.35
CA THR A 90 -6.23 0.87 -9.52
C THR A 90 -6.75 2.26 -9.89
N GLN A 91 -7.01 2.53 -11.17
CA GLN A 91 -7.59 3.79 -11.62
C GLN A 91 -9.03 3.96 -11.11
N ILE A 92 -9.88 2.93 -11.21
CA ILE A 92 -11.23 2.96 -10.65
C ILE A 92 -11.16 3.15 -9.12
N TRP A 93 -10.22 2.47 -8.46
CA TRP A 93 -10.05 2.53 -7.02
C TRP A 93 -9.58 3.90 -6.52
N PHE A 94 -8.77 4.60 -7.32
CA PHE A 94 -8.40 6.00 -7.07
C PHE A 94 -9.64 6.92 -7.01
N TYR A 95 -10.57 6.78 -7.96
CA TYR A 95 -11.81 7.58 -7.95
C TYR A 95 -12.79 7.17 -6.85
N ALA A 96 -12.79 5.90 -6.46
CA ALA A 96 -13.58 5.39 -5.35
C ALA A 96 -13.04 5.83 -3.98
N SER A 97 -11.78 6.26 -3.91
CA SER A 97 -11.16 6.76 -2.69
C SER A 97 -11.38 8.28 -2.56
N PRO A 98 -11.56 8.83 -1.34
CA PRO A 98 -11.75 10.27 -1.10
C PRO A 98 -10.45 11.06 -1.25
N ILE A 99 -9.78 10.91 -2.40
CA ILE A 99 -8.56 11.64 -2.76
C ILE A 99 -8.92 13.01 -3.30
N LEU A 100 -9.93 13.09 -4.16
CA LEU A 100 -10.34 14.33 -4.83
C LEU A 100 -11.31 15.18 -4.00
N TYR A 101 -12.08 14.57 -3.10
CA TYR A 101 -13.09 15.24 -2.28
C TYR A 101 -12.99 14.80 -0.82
N PRO A 102 -13.30 15.68 0.14
CA PRO A 102 -13.41 15.28 1.54
C PRO A 102 -14.66 14.42 1.75
N ILE A 103 -14.57 13.48 2.68
CA ILE A 103 -15.65 12.52 2.96
C ILE A 103 -16.94 13.17 3.48
N SER A 104 -16.85 14.43 3.96
CA SER A 104 -17.98 15.27 4.36
C SER A 104 -18.97 15.57 3.25
N PHE A 105 -18.59 15.42 1.98
CA PHE A 105 -19.51 15.58 0.84
C PHE A 105 -20.44 14.37 0.65
N VAL A 106 -20.12 13.23 1.27
CA VAL A 106 -20.91 12.00 1.17
C VAL A 106 -21.95 11.97 2.30
N PRO A 107 -23.23 11.67 2.03
CA PRO A 107 -24.25 11.54 3.06
C PRO A 107 -23.86 10.47 4.10
N GLU A 108 -24.11 10.74 5.39
CA GLU A 108 -23.71 9.85 6.51
C GLU A 108 -24.10 8.39 6.31
N LYS A 109 -25.28 8.14 5.71
CA LYS A 109 -25.78 6.79 5.41
C LYS A 109 -24.85 5.95 4.52
N TRP A 110 -23.99 6.58 3.72
CA TRP A 110 -23.07 5.90 2.80
C TRP A 110 -21.61 5.97 3.23
N GLN A 111 -21.29 6.74 4.28
CA GLN A 111 -19.91 6.90 4.75
C GLN A 111 -19.29 5.58 5.22
N TRP A 112 -20.06 4.69 5.83
CA TRP A 112 -19.57 3.35 6.23
C TRP A 112 -19.06 2.53 5.04
N LEU A 113 -19.66 2.67 3.86
CA LEU A 113 -19.23 1.97 2.64
C LEU A 113 -17.87 2.48 2.17
N TYR A 114 -17.58 3.78 2.36
CA TYR A 114 -16.28 4.36 2.07
C TYR A 114 -15.20 3.90 3.05
N PHE A 115 -15.54 3.70 4.32
CA PHE A 115 -14.62 3.21 5.34
C PHE A 115 -14.32 1.70 5.23
N LEU A 116 -15.09 0.93 4.45
CA LEU A 116 -14.69 -0.43 4.04
C LEU A 116 -13.46 -0.43 3.13
N ASN A 117 -13.22 0.67 2.41
CA ASN A 117 -12.01 0.82 1.63
C ASN A 117 -10.88 1.31 2.56
N PRO A 118 -9.84 0.48 2.83
CA PRO A 118 -8.77 0.84 3.76
C PRO A 118 -8.02 2.09 3.32
N MET A 119 -7.92 2.33 2.00
CA MET A 119 -7.25 3.52 1.48
C MET A 119 -8.00 4.80 1.86
N SER A 120 -9.33 4.76 1.94
CA SER A 120 -10.13 5.92 2.39
C SER A 120 -9.80 6.30 3.83
N GLY A 121 -9.69 5.32 4.73
CA GLY A 121 -9.31 5.57 6.12
C GLY A 121 -7.88 6.11 6.26
N ILE A 122 -6.94 5.58 5.48
CA ILE A 122 -5.55 6.05 5.45
C ILE A 122 -5.47 7.51 4.96
N ILE A 123 -6.15 7.85 3.85
CA ILE A 123 -6.17 9.22 3.31
C ILE A 123 -6.81 10.20 4.29
N ALA A 124 -7.94 9.80 4.90
CA ALA A 124 -8.59 10.63 5.91
C ALA A 124 -7.66 10.87 7.11
N ALA A 125 -6.90 9.85 7.55
CA ALA A 125 -5.93 10.00 8.64
C ALA A 125 -4.79 10.96 8.28
N TYR A 126 -4.27 10.91 7.05
CA TYR A 126 -3.27 11.88 6.58
C TYR A 126 -3.82 13.31 6.57
N ARG A 127 -5.07 13.51 6.14
CA ARG A 127 -5.71 14.83 6.13
C ARG A 127 -5.90 15.38 7.53
N ASP A 128 -6.37 14.55 8.45
CA ASP A 128 -6.57 14.95 9.85
C ASP A 128 -5.28 15.45 10.48
N VAL A 129 -4.19 14.69 10.30
CA VAL A 129 -2.90 15.02 10.90
C VAL A 129 -2.22 16.22 10.23
N LEU A 130 -2.19 16.25 8.89
CA LEU A 130 -1.38 17.23 8.14
C LEU A 130 -2.12 18.53 7.81
N ILE A 131 -3.45 18.48 7.71
CA ILE A 131 -4.27 19.63 7.28
C ILE A 131 -5.14 20.15 8.44
N TYR A 132 -5.88 19.26 9.11
CA TYR A 132 -6.84 19.68 10.14
C TYR A 132 -6.25 19.79 11.54
N ASN A 133 -4.99 19.37 11.72
CA ASN A 133 -4.30 19.43 13.00
C ASN A 133 -4.96 18.58 14.11
N THR A 134 -5.64 17.49 13.73
CA THR A 134 -6.37 16.60 14.63
C THR A 134 -5.72 15.22 14.71
N VAL A 135 -6.08 14.47 15.76
CA VAL A 135 -5.77 13.03 15.81
C VAL A 135 -6.66 12.30 14.80
N PRO A 136 -6.16 11.22 14.15
CA PRO A 136 -6.98 10.42 13.26
C PRO A 136 -8.23 9.88 13.95
N GLY A 137 -9.38 9.94 13.28
CA GLY A 137 -10.62 9.36 13.78
C GLY A 137 -10.64 7.83 13.83
N ASP A 138 -11.76 7.28 14.33
CA ASP A 138 -11.97 5.85 14.58
C ASP A 138 -11.87 4.96 13.33
N TYR A 139 -11.94 5.55 12.13
CA TYR A 139 -11.77 4.87 10.85
C TYR A 139 -10.35 4.35 10.59
N LEU A 140 -9.36 4.77 11.37
CA LEU A 140 -7.99 4.24 11.26
C LEU A 140 -7.93 2.76 11.69
N VAL A 141 -8.74 2.35 12.67
CA VAL A 141 -8.79 0.99 13.18
C VAL A 141 -9.26 -0.03 12.13
N PRO A 142 -10.42 0.13 11.48
CA PRO A 142 -10.85 -0.79 10.42
C PRO A 142 -9.88 -0.77 9.23
N ALA A 143 -9.30 0.37 8.88
CA ALA A 143 -8.28 0.45 7.84
C ALA A 143 -7.04 -0.38 8.19
N ALA A 144 -6.58 -0.34 9.44
CA ALA A 144 -5.47 -1.16 9.93
C ALA A 144 -5.77 -2.66 9.87
N ILE A 145 -6.96 -3.06 10.35
CA ILE A 145 -7.40 -4.46 10.36
C ILE A 145 -7.47 -5.01 8.92
N ILE A 146 -8.13 -4.30 8.02
CA ILE A 146 -8.30 -4.74 6.63
C ILE A 146 -6.96 -4.80 5.91
N SER A 147 -6.09 -3.80 6.10
CA SER A 147 -4.76 -3.78 5.50
C SER A 147 -3.89 -4.95 5.98
N PHE A 148 -3.96 -5.26 7.27
CA PHE A 148 -3.24 -6.40 7.84
C PHE A 148 -3.80 -7.75 7.34
N LEU A 149 -5.12 -7.89 7.24
CA LEU A 149 -5.75 -9.10 6.68
C LEU A 149 -5.35 -9.29 5.21
N LEU A 150 -5.35 -8.22 4.40
CA LEU A 150 -4.91 -8.27 3.01
C LEU A 150 -3.43 -8.65 2.90
N LEU A 151 -2.58 -8.17 3.81
CA LEU A 151 -1.18 -8.60 3.89
C LEU A 151 -1.07 -10.11 4.13
N LEU A 152 -1.79 -10.64 5.12
CA LEU A 152 -1.78 -12.07 5.42
C LEU A 152 -2.28 -12.92 4.25
N VAL A 153 -3.39 -12.51 3.62
CA VAL A 153 -3.97 -13.21 2.47
C VAL A 153 -3.05 -13.15 1.26
N GLY A 154 -2.49 -11.97 0.95
CA GLY A 154 -1.54 -11.80 -0.15
C GLY A 154 -0.28 -12.65 0.02
N TYR A 155 0.28 -12.65 1.24
CA TYR A 155 1.44 -13.47 1.58
C TYR A 155 1.14 -14.98 1.50
N TRP A 156 0.00 -15.41 2.05
CA TRP A 156 -0.43 -16.81 1.98
C TRP A 156 -0.65 -17.28 0.55
N PHE A 157 -1.27 -16.44 -0.29
CA PHE A 157 -1.49 -16.72 -1.71
C PHE A 157 -0.16 -16.87 -2.46
N PHE A 158 0.77 -15.94 -2.27
CA PHE A 158 2.10 -16.01 -2.86
C PHE A 158 2.86 -17.27 -2.47
N LYS A 159 2.83 -17.67 -1.20
CA LYS A 159 3.50 -18.89 -0.72
C LYS A 159 2.93 -20.17 -1.33
N ARG A 160 1.62 -20.23 -1.57
CA ARG A 160 1.01 -21.37 -2.28
C ARG A 160 1.46 -21.46 -3.73
N VAL A 161 1.54 -20.31 -4.36
CA VAL A 161 1.93 -20.14 -5.76
C VAL A 161 3.41 -20.48 -5.97
N GLU A 162 4.27 -20.07 -5.04
CA GLU A 162 5.70 -20.42 -5.01
C GLU A 162 5.94 -21.94 -5.08
N PHE A 163 5.13 -22.72 -4.36
CA PHE A 163 5.24 -24.18 -4.32
C PHE A 163 4.94 -24.84 -5.68
N GLN A 164 4.01 -24.29 -6.48
CA GLN A 164 3.71 -24.81 -7.82
C GLN A 164 4.82 -24.50 -8.83
N PHE A 165 5.66 -23.50 -8.60
CA PHE A 165 6.80 -23.20 -9.47
C PHE A 165 7.98 -24.15 -9.31
N ALA A 166 8.05 -24.88 -8.19
CA ALA A 166 9.11 -25.86 -7.95
C ALA A 166 8.98 -27.12 -8.81
N ASP A 167 7.78 -27.40 -9.38
CA ASP A 167 7.49 -28.61 -10.16
C ASP A 167 7.60 -28.41 -11.69
N ILE A 168 7.77 -27.18 -12.18
CA ILE A 168 7.72 -26.86 -13.63
C ILE A 168 9.10 -26.44 -14.18
N VAL A 169 10.19 -26.64 -13.45
CA VAL A 169 11.56 -26.30 -13.90
C VAL A 169 12.50 -27.48 -13.76
#